data_AF-A0A158AGF5-F1
#
_entry.id   AF-A0A158AGF5-F1
#
_cell.length_a   1.000
_cell.length_b   1.000
_cell.length_c   1.000
_cell.angle_alpha   90.00
_cell.angle_beta   90.00
_cell.angle_gamma   90.00
#
_symmetry.space_group_name_H-M   'P 1'
#
loop_
_entity.id
_entity.type
_entity.pdbx_description
1 polymer ?
#
loop_
_entity_poly.entity_id
_entity_poly.type
_entity_poly.pdbx_seq_one_letter_code
_entity_poly.pdbx_strand_id
1 'polypeptide(L)' 'MQQTYKGFILPTAEEEAEIQRGIELDPDTWNLSYEEFEQLTPVVLPMSEPAGALPPAT' A
#
# COMPACT_ATOMS: atom_id res chain seq x y z
N MET A 1 14.14 4.97 16.37
CA MET A 1 14.91 5.27 15.14
C MET A 1 14.02 4.94 13.96
N GLN A 2 13.86 5.88 13.02
CA GLN A 2 13.07 5.70 11.80
C GLN A 2 13.74 4.64 10.90
N GLN A 3 12.99 3.68 10.36
CA GLN A 3 13.52 2.67 9.44
C GLN A 3 13.26 3.06 7.99
N THR A 4 14.02 2.47 7.05
CA THR A 4 13.78 2.66 5.62
C THR A 4 13.63 1.32 4.90
N TYR A 5 12.63 1.20 4.02
CA TYR A 5 12.43 0.04 3.16
C TYR A 5 12.27 0.49 1.71
N LYS A 6 13.15 0.01 0.82
CA LYS A 6 13.16 0.37 -0.62
C LYS A 6 13.14 1.89 -0.90
N GLY A 7 13.81 2.68 -0.04
CA GLY A 7 13.85 4.14 -0.15
C GLY A 7 12.65 4.86 0.47
N PHE A 8 11.65 4.13 0.97
CA PHE A 8 10.55 4.69 1.76
C PHE A 8 10.93 4.73 3.24
N ILE A 9 10.56 5.81 3.92
CA ILE A 9 10.67 5.92 5.37
C ILE A 9 9.46 5.20 5.97
N LEU A 10 9.72 4.18 6.77
CA LEU A 10 8.68 3.51 7.54
C LEU A 10 8.39 4.30 8.80
N PRO A 11 7.12 4.39 9.22
CA PRO A 11 6.77 5.08 10.46
C PRO A 11 7.42 4.38 11.66
N THR A 12 7.70 5.15 12.71
CA THR A 12 7.98 4.59 14.03
C THR A 12 6.73 3.92 14.62
N ALA A 13 6.91 3.14 15.69
CA ALA A 13 5.79 2.52 16.41
C ALA A 13 4.80 3.54 17.00
N GLU A 14 5.26 4.73 17.37
CA GLU A 14 4.38 5.81 17.84
C GLU A 14 3.57 6.40 16.68
N GLU A 15 4.21 6.65 15.55
CA GLU A 15 3.55 7.15 14.35
C GLU A 15 2.55 6.12 13.79
N GLU A 16 2.89 4.83 13.79
CA GLU A 16 1.95 3.75 13.41
C GLU A 16 0.73 3.71 14.33
N ALA A 17 0.91 3.90 15.64
CA ALA A 17 -0.20 3.93 16.58
C ALA A 17 -1.14 5.13 16.34
N GLU A 18 -0.59 6.31 16.03
CA GLU A 18 -1.41 7.48 15.71
C GLU A 18 -2.11 7.33 14.35
N ILE A 19 -1.46 6.72 13.35
CA ILE A 19 -2.09 6.36 12.08
C ILE A 19 -3.27 5.41 12.31
N GLN A 20 -3.06 4.34 13.09
CA GLN A 20 -4.12 3.36 13.41
C GLN A 20 -5.28 4.04 14.13
N ARG A 21 -5.00 4.92 15.10
CA ARG A 21 -6.02 5.69 15.80
C ARG A 21 -6.83 6.57 14.86
N GLY A 22 -6.18 7.20 13.88
CA GLY A 22 -6.85 8.01 12.86
C GLY A 22 -7.82 7.18 12.01
N ILE A 23 -7.40 5.98 11.60
CA ILE A 23 -8.23 5.02 10.85
C ILE A 23 -9.45 4.61 11.68
N GLU A 24 -9.27 4.32 12.98
CA GLU A 24 -10.36 3.90 13.87
C GLU A 24 -11.36 5.02 14.20
N LEU A 25 -10.92 6.28 14.14
CA LEU A 25 -11.78 7.45 14.39
C LEU A 25 -12.59 7.88 13.17
N ASP A 26 -12.24 7.42 11.97
CA ASP A 26 -12.94 7.77 10.74
C ASP A 26 -14.20 6.90 10.57
N PRO A 27 -15.41 7.49 10.66
CA PRO A 27 -16.67 6.74 10.64
C PRO A 27 -17.01 6.16 9.26
N ASP A 28 -16.36 6.63 8.19
CA ASP A 28 -16.54 6.16 6.82
C ASP A 28 -15.46 5.14 6.41
N THR A 29 -14.59 4.75 7.35
CA THR A 29 -13.52 3.78 7.12
C THR A 29 -13.89 2.41 7.69
N TRP A 30 -13.75 1.36 6.86
CA TRP A 30 -13.99 -0.03 7.26
C TRP A 30 -12.69 -0.84 7.23
N ASN A 31 -12.26 -1.35 8.38
CA ASN A 31 -11.08 -2.19 8.47
C ASN A 31 -11.43 -3.65 8.21
N LEU A 32 -11.01 -4.18 7.06
CA LEU A 32 -11.31 -5.56 6.66
C LEU A 32 -10.50 -6.55 7.51
N SER A 33 -11.19 -7.58 8.01
CA SER A 33 -10.51 -8.79 8.47
C SER A 33 -9.83 -9.51 7.30
N TYR A 34 -8.92 -10.43 7.61
CA TYR A 34 -8.25 -11.22 6.59
C TYR A 34 -9.26 -12.07 5.77
N GLU A 35 -10.28 -12.63 6.43
CA GLU A 35 -11.35 -13.40 5.77
C GLU A 35 -12.22 -12.53 4.85
N GLU A 36 -12.51 -11.29 5.23
CA GLU A 36 -13.21 -10.32 4.35
C GLU A 36 -12.33 -9.89 3.17
N PHE A 37 -11.03 -9.70 3.42
CA PHE A 37 -10.07 -9.37 2.38
C PHE A 37 -9.96 -10.47 1.32
N GLU A 38 -9.93 -11.75 1.71
CA GLU A 38 -9.87 -12.88 0.78
C GLU A 38 -11.12 -13.02 -0.09
N GLN A 39 -12.26 -12.48 0.35
CA GLN A 39 -13.51 -12.47 -0.42
C GLN A 39 -13.55 -11.35 -1.48
N LEU A 40 -12.62 -10.38 -1.42
CA LEU A 40 -12.54 -9.35 -2.46
C LEU A 40 -12.15 -9.98 -3.79
N THR A 41 -12.82 -9.54 -4.86
CA THR A 41 -12.41 -9.94 -6.22
C THR A 41 -11.01 -9.40 -6.47
N PRO A 42 -10.00 -10.25 -6.72
CA PRO A 42 -8.65 -9.78 -6.97
C PRO A 42 -8.66 -8.89 -8.21
N VAL A 43 -8.15 -7.68 -8.07
CA VAL A 43 -7.92 -6.79 -9.22
C VAL A 43 -6.69 -7.31 -9.95
N VAL A 44 -6.90 -8.27 -10.85
CA VAL A 44 -5.88 -8.69 -11.81
C VAL A 44 -5.78 -7.59 -12.86
N LEU A 45 -4.94 -6.58 -12.60
CA LEU A 45 -4.52 -5.70 -13.67
C LEU A 45 -3.80 -6.57 -14.70
N PRO A 46 -4.22 -6.61 -15.98
CA PRO A 46 -3.36 -7.19 -16.99
C PRO A 46 -2.09 -6.36 -16.97
N MET A 47 -0.99 -6.95 -16.48
CA MET A 47 0.34 -6.43 -16.77
C MET A 47 0.50 -6.55 -18.28
N SER A 48 0.04 -5.55 -19.02
CA SER A 48 0.61 -5.28 -20.33
C SER A 48 2.04 -4.84 -20.08
N GLU A 49 2.97 -5.78 -20.14
CA GLU A 49 4.34 -5.45 -20.50
C GLU A 49 4.29 -4.85 -21.92
N PRO A 50 4.68 -3.58 -22.15
CA PRO A 50 5.17 -3.24 -23.47
C PRO A 50 6.56 -3.86 -23.59
N ALA A 51 6.61 -5.03 -24.21
CA ALA A 51 7.85 -5.57 -24.76
C ALA A 51 8.40 -4.56 -25.78
N GLY A 52 9.38 -3.77 -25.36
CA GLY A 52 10.27 -2.99 -26.22
C GLY A 52 9.70 -1.70 -26.81
N ALA A 53 9.98 -0.56 -26.17
CA ALA A 53 10.38 0.69 -26.83
C ALA A 53 10.66 1.79 -25.79
N LEU A 54 11.84 1.75 -25.16
CA LEU A 54 12.50 3.00 -24.78
C LEU A 54 13.63 3.19 -25.80
N PRO A 55 13.60 4.23 -26.66
CA PRO A 55 14.75 4.54 -27.49
C PRO A 55 15.92 4.99 -26.61
N PRO A 56 17.18 4.74 -27.03
CA PRO A 56 18.34 5.22 -26.28
C PRO A 56 18.32 6.74 -26.21
N ALA A 57 18.53 7.29 -25.01
CA ALA A 57 18.75 8.72 -24.82
C ALA A 57 19.98 9.15 -25.63
N THR A 58 19.78 10.10 -26.54
CA THR A 58 20.82 10.94 -27.14
C THR A 58 21.06 12.15 -26.26
#